data_AF-A0A4V6NFD9-F1
#
_entry.id   AF-A0A4V6NFD9-F1
#
_cell.length_a   1.000
_cell.length_b   1.000
_cell.length_c   1.000
_cell.angle_alpha   90.00
_cell.angle_beta   90.00
_cell.angle_gamma   90.00
#
_symmetry.space_group_name_H-M   'P 1'
#
loop_
_entity.id
_entity.type
_entity.pdbx_description
1 polymer ?
#
loop_
_entity_poly.entity_id
_entity_poly.type
_entity_poly.pdbx_seq_one_letter_code
_entity_poly.pdbx_strand_id
1 'polypeptide(L)'
;MIVTLPYSPYSQSSLSTRSELCRAGWSARLARACRRLGFGFTLIELMIVLAIVGVIAAYAIPAYQDYLARSRVGEGLSLAASARLAVSENAASGNAFSGGYASPPATRNVESIRVDDDTGQITVAFSTRVAPAGSNTLTLVPSVPDNVDGPTARIALSKGGVQAGALTWECFAGGKAASSLPAPGAGPAPADAPTLPSNLAPPECRS
;
A
#
# COMPACT_ATOMS: atom_id res chain seq x y z
N MET A 1 2.78 0.24 -38.43
CA MET A 1 3.68 -0.86 -38.85
C MET A 1 3.37 -2.04 -37.96
N ILE A 2 2.41 -2.88 -38.37
CA ILE A 2 1.91 -4.02 -37.62
C ILE A 2 2.58 -5.26 -38.20
N VAL A 3 3.41 -5.94 -37.41
CA VAL A 3 4.07 -7.19 -37.80
C VAL A 3 3.07 -8.32 -37.54
N THR A 4 2.39 -8.76 -38.58
CA THR A 4 1.61 -10.00 -38.59
C THR A 4 2.57 -11.19 -38.71
N LEU A 5 2.73 -11.97 -37.65
CA LEU A 5 3.41 -13.27 -37.70
C LEU A 5 2.45 -14.35 -38.22
N PRO A 6 2.91 -15.28 -39.07
CA PRO A 6 2.08 -16.31 -39.67
C PRO A 6 1.72 -17.42 -38.67
N TYR A 7 0.45 -17.79 -38.69
CA TYR A 7 -0.12 -19.00 -38.09
C TYR A 7 0.67 -20.23 -38.56
N SER A 8 1.25 -20.97 -37.62
CA SER A 8 1.85 -22.28 -37.87
C SER A 8 0.76 -23.36 -37.73
N PRO A 9 0.44 -24.13 -38.79
CA PRO A 9 -0.51 -25.22 -38.71
C PRO A 9 0.25 -26.49 -38.28
N TYR A 10 0.36 -26.71 -36.97
CA TYR A 10 0.78 -28.02 -36.47
C TYR A 10 -0.38 -29.02 -36.66
N SER A 11 -0.28 -29.72 -37.80
CA SER A 11 -0.75 -31.07 -38.10
C SER A 11 -1.38 -31.82 -36.91
N GLN A 12 -2.71 -31.85 -36.89
CA GLN A 12 -3.47 -32.89 -36.19
C GLN A 12 -3.54 -34.12 -37.09
N SER A 13 -2.61 -35.07 -36.93
CA SER A 13 -2.75 -36.40 -37.50
C SER A 13 -2.03 -37.44 -36.64
N SER A 14 -2.74 -38.01 -35.67
CA SER A 14 -2.58 -39.40 -35.16
C SER A 14 -3.32 -39.62 -33.84
N LEU A 15 -4.62 -39.32 -33.80
CA LEU A 15 -5.51 -39.80 -32.75
C LEU A 15 -6.46 -40.86 -33.33
N SER A 16 -5.95 -42.03 -33.74
CA SER A 16 -6.85 -43.13 -34.13
C SER A 16 -6.30 -44.58 -34.08
N THR A 17 -5.16 -44.87 -33.45
CA THR A 17 -4.66 -46.27 -33.40
C THR A 17 -3.95 -46.63 -32.10
N ARG A 18 -4.67 -46.55 -30.96
CA ARG A 18 -4.23 -47.20 -29.71
C ARG A 18 -5.29 -48.04 -29.01
N SER A 19 -6.44 -48.31 -29.63
CA SER A 19 -7.54 -49.05 -29.01
C SER A 19 -7.60 -50.55 -29.35
N GLU A 20 -6.72 -51.10 -30.19
CA GLU A 20 -6.87 -52.49 -30.67
C GLU A 20 -5.99 -53.54 -29.96
N LEU A 21 -4.97 -53.15 -29.20
CA LEU A 21 -4.10 -54.13 -28.51
C LEU A 21 -4.68 -54.67 -27.19
N CYS A 22 -5.85 -54.21 -26.75
CA CYS A 22 -6.49 -54.66 -25.51
C CYS A 22 -7.70 -55.59 -25.73
N ARG A 23 -7.83 -56.19 -26.92
CA ARG A 23 -8.90 -57.17 -27.24
C ARG A 23 -8.38 -58.53 -27.70
N ALA A 24 -7.25 -59.00 -27.16
CA ALA A 24 -6.80 -60.38 -27.34
C ALA A 24 -6.80 -61.12 -26.00
N GLY A 25 -7.92 -61.78 -25.69
CA GLY A 25 -7.94 -63.12 -25.07
C GLY A 25 -7.35 -63.33 -23.67
N TRP A 26 -7.20 -62.31 -22.80
CA TRP A 26 -6.68 -62.53 -21.45
C TRP A 26 -7.79 -62.63 -20.41
N SER A 27 -7.76 -63.71 -19.62
CA SER A 27 -8.73 -64.03 -18.56
C SER A 27 -9.00 -62.85 -17.60
N ALA A 28 -10.23 -62.74 -17.09
CA ALA A 28 -10.72 -61.67 -16.19
C ALA A 28 -9.95 -61.49 -14.86
N ARG A 29 -8.89 -62.27 -14.62
CA ARG A 29 -7.96 -62.09 -13.50
C ARG A 29 -6.80 -61.14 -13.84
N LEU A 30 -6.43 -60.96 -15.11
CA LEU A 30 -5.28 -60.14 -15.52
C LEU A 30 -5.64 -58.67 -15.82
N ALA A 31 -6.91 -58.37 -16.14
CA ALA A 31 -7.41 -56.99 -16.27
C ALA A 31 -7.39 -56.18 -14.95
N ARG A 32 -7.13 -56.85 -13.80
CA ARG A 32 -7.02 -56.19 -12.48
C ARG A 32 -5.64 -55.62 -12.17
N ALA A 33 -4.58 -56.04 -12.87
CA ALA A 33 -3.22 -55.55 -12.63
C ALA A 33 -2.93 -54.19 -13.30
N CYS A 34 -3.62 -53.86 -14.39
CA CYS A 34 -3.43 -52.60 -15.12
C CYS A 34 -4.07 -51.36 -14.43
N ARG A 35 -4.79 -51.55 -13.31
CA ARG A 35 -5.44 -50.47 -12.55
C ARG A 35 -4.59 -49.85 -11.43
N ARG A 36 -3.32 -50.25 -11.29
CA ARG A 36 -2.41 -49.74 -10.24
C ARG A 36 -1.06 -49.25 -10.75
N LEU A 37 -0.95 -48.90 -12.02
CA LEU A 37 0.08 -47.95 -12.46
C LEU A 37 -0.44 -46.54 -12.17
N GLY A 38 -0.73 -46.28 -10.89
CA GLY A 38 -0.92 -44.92 -10.42
C GLY A 38 0.46 -44.30 -10.41
N PHE A 39 0.71 -43.36 -11.32
CA PHE A 39 1.82 -42.41 -11.23
C PHE A 39 1.62 -41.60 -9.93
N GLY A 40 2.05 -42.16 -8.80
CA GLY A 40 1.96 -41.55 -7.49
C GLY A 40 3.16 -40.64 -7.28
N PHE A 41 2.91 -39.43 -6.76
CA PHE A 41 3.93 -38.50 -6.29
C PHE A 41 4.81 -39.21 -5.26
N THR A 42 6.13 -39.20 -5.45
CA THR A 42 7.03 -39.88 -4.51
C THR A 42 7.21 -39.05 -3.24
N LEU A 43 7.47 -39.70 -2.09
CA LEU A 43 7.76 -38.97 -0.84
C LEU A 43 8.99 -38.06 -0.99
N ILE A 44 9.99 -38.50 -1.76
CA ILE A 44 11.20 -37.71 -2.03
C ILE A 44 10.90 -36.47 -2.88
N GLU A 45 10.01 -36.58 -3.86
CA GLU A 45 9.56 -35.45 -4.69
C GLU A 45 8.84 -34.40 -3.83
N LEU A 46 7.98 -34.85 -2.91
CA LEU A 46 7.30 -33.95 -1.97
C LEU A 46 8.26 -33.26 -1.00
N MET A 47 9.28 -33.97 -0.50
CA MET A 47 10.26 -33.38 0.41
C MET A 47 11.06 -32.26 -0.24
N ILE A 48 11.48 -32.44 -1.50
CA ILE A 48 12.22 -31.41 -2.24
C ILE A 48 11.32 -30.20 -2.53
N VAL A 49 10.07 -30.43 -2.92
CA VAL A 49 9.12 -29.34 -3.17
C VAL A 49 8.88 -28.52 -1.90
N LEU A 50 8.65 -29.17 -0.76
CA LEU A 50 8.46 -28.45 0.51
C LEU A 50 9.72 -27.71 0.96
N ALA A 51 10.91 -28.26 0.69
CA ALA A 51 12.16 -27.57 0.98
C ALA A 51 12.29 -26.25 0.18
N ILE A 52 11.97 -26.26 -1.11
CA ILE A 52 12.04 -25.06 -1.96
C ILE A 52 10.97 -24.04 -1.55
N VAL A 53 9.73 -24.49 -1.33
CA VAL A 53 8.63 -23.61 -0.90
C VAL A 53 8.94 -22.99 0.45
N GLY A 54 9.54 -23.72 1.39
CA GLY A 54 9.95 -23.20 2.69
C GLY A 54 10.93 -22.03 2.60
N VAL A 55 11.94 -22.14 1.74
CA VAL A 55 12.93 -21.06 1.52
C VAL A 55 12.26 -19.82 0.91
N ILE A 56 11.41 -20.00 -0.11
CA ILE A 56 10.70 -18.88 -0.75
C ILE A 56 9.73 -18.21 0.23
N ALA A 57 8.97 -18.99 1.00
CA ALA A 57 7.98 -18.49 1.94
C ALA A 57 8.61 -17.62 3.05
N ALA A 58 9.81 -17.98 3.52
CA ALA A 58 10.52 -17.21 4.54
C ALA A 58 10.78 -15.75 4.13
N TYR A 59 11.02 -15.48 2.85
CA TYR A 59 11.18 -14.12 2.32
C TYR A 59 9.87 -13.52 1.81
N ALA A 60 9.01 -14.32 1.17
CA ALA A 60 7.79 -13.84 0.54
C ALA A 60 6.73 -13.38 1.55
N ILE A 61 6.59 -14.07 2.69
CA ILE A 61 5.60 -13.73 3.72
C ILE A 61 5.83 -12.32 4.30
N PRO A 62 7.02 -11.97 4.84
CA PRO A 62 7.23 -10.63 5.40
C PRO A 62 7.09 -9.53 4.34
N ALA A 63 7.59 -9.75 3.12
CA ALA A 63 7.42 -8.80 2.01
C ALA A 63 5.94 -8.58 1.63
N TYR A 64 5.13 -9.65 1.64
CA TYR A 64 3.69 -9.54 1.37
C TYR A 64 2.94 -8.82 2.50
N GLN A 65 3.34 -9.02 3.77
CA GLN A 65 2.79 -8.29 4.90
C GLN A 65 3.04 -6.78 4.79
N ASP A 66 4.26 -6.36 4.43
CA ASP A 66 4.60 -4.96 4.18
C ASP A 66 3.75 -4.36 3.04
N TYR A 67 3.51 -5.11 1.97
CA TYR A 67 2.65 -4.67 0.88
C TYR A 67 1.20 -4.43 1.35
N LEU A 68 0.63 -5.35 2.14
CA LEU A 68 -0.69 -5.17 2.71
C LEU A 68 -0.74 -3.98 3.68
N ALA A 69 0.31 -3.78 4.49
CA ALA A 69 0.42 -2.64 5.39
C ALA A 69 0.44 -1.30 4.62
N ARG A 70 1.23 -1.18 3.54
CA ARG A 70 1.22 0.01 2.66
C ARG A 70 -0.15 0.31 2.07
N SER A 71 -0.87 -0.73 1.63
CA SER A 71 -2.23 -0.57 1.12
C SER A 71 -3.18 -0.01 2.18
N ARG A 72 -3.05 -0.45 3.44
CA ARG A 72 -3.80 0.07 4.59
C ARG A 72 -3.42 1.52 4.95
N VAL A 73 -2.16 1.91 4.75
CA VAL A 73 -1.76 3.33 4.90
C VAL A 73 -2.48 4.22 3.88
N GLY A 74 -2.64 3.73 2.65
CA GLY A 74 -3.42 4.42 1.61
C GLY A 74 -4.90 4.65 2.00
N GLU A 75 -5.52 3.72 2.73
CA GLU A 75 -6.86 3.90 3.30
C GLU A 75 -6.88 5.06 4.31
N GLY A 76 -5.89 5.15 5.20
CA GLY A 76 -5.82 6.27 6.15
C GLY A 76 -5.65 7.62 5.49
N LEU A 77 -4.87 7.69 4.41
CA LEU A 77 -4.72 8.91 3.62
C LEU A 77 -6.01 9.33 2.90
N SER A 78 -6.80 8.36 2.41
CA SER A 78 -8.08 8.69 1.78
C SER A 78 -9.11 9.17 2.81
N LEU A 79 -9.14 8.57 4.02
CA LEU A 79 -9.96 9.04 5.14
C LEU A 79 -9.54 10.46 5.59
N ALA A 80 -8.23 10.75 5.59
CA ALA A 80 -7.68 12.06 5.94
C ALA A 80 -7.99 13.16 4.92
N ALA A 81 -8.51 12.82 3.72
CA ALA A 81 -8.91 13.83 2.73
C ALA A 81 -10.02 14.76 3.26
N SER A 82 -10.95 14.22 4.06
CA SER A 82 -12.00 15.02 4.72
C SER A 82 -11.42 16.03 5.71
N ALA A 83 -10.40 15.63 6.46
CA ALA A 83 -9.68 16.51 7.38
C ALA A 83 -8.91 17.61 6.62
N ARG A 84 -8.24 17.26 5.52
CA ARG A 84 -7.54 18.25 4.67
C ARG A 84 -8.48 19.31 4.12
N LEU A 85 -9.67 18.90 3.70
CA LEU A 85 -10.69 19.83 3.21
C LEU A 85 -11.14 20.78 4.33
N ALA A 86 -11.51 20.26 5.50
CA ALA A 86 -11.92 21.07 6.64
C ALA A 86 -10.83 22.08 7.06
N VAL A 87 -9.57 21.63 7.14
CA VAL A 87 -8.44 22.54 7.43
C VAL A 87 -8.30 23.61 6.37
N SER A 88 -8.45 23.28 5.08
CA SER A 88 -8.34 24.27 3.99
C SER A 88 -9.45 25.33 4.02
N GLU A 89 -10.69 24.93 4.32
CA GLU A 89 -11.83 25.84 4.44
C GLU A 89 -11.69 26.75 5.67
N ASN A 90 -11.28 26.18 6.79
CA ASN A 90 -11.05 26.92 8.03
C ASN A 90 -9.86 27.86 7.94
N ALA A 91 -8.78 27.46 7.25
CA ALA A 91 -7.62 28.29 6.98
C ALA A 91 -7.98 29.52 6.13
N ALA A 92 -8.83 29.35 5.12
CA ALA A 92 -9.33 30.46 4.30
C ALA A 92 -10.30 31.38 5.07
N SER A 93 -11.01 30.83 6.06
CA SER A 93 -12.00 31.59 6.86
C SER A 93 -11.43 32.20 8.14
N GLY A 94 -10.21 31.83 8.55
CA GLY A 94 -9.61 32.24 9.82
C GLY A 94 -10.22 31.56 11.06
N ASN A 95 -10.90 30.43 10.87
CA ASN A 95 -11.50 29.64 11.96
C ASN A 95 -10.46 28.71 12.62
N ALA A 96 -10.84 28.07 13.74
CA ALA A 96 -10.06 26.94 14.28
C ALA A 96 -9.95 25.84 13.22
N PHE A 97 -8.75 25.25 13.04
CA PHE A 97 -8.51 24.35 11.91
C PHE A 97 -9.33 23.06 11.97
N SER A 98 -9.67 22.56 13.16
CA SER A 98 -10.58 21.42 13.34
C SER A 98 -12.07 21.82 13.37
N GLY A 99 -12.40 23.10 13.20
CA GLY A 99 -13.76 23.63 13.26
C GLY A 99 -14.72 22.90 12.32
N GLY A 100 -15.78 22.29 12.85
CA GLY A 100 -16.76 21.54 12.06
C GLY A 100 -16.26 20.19 11.52
N TYR A 101 -14.99 19.84 11.73
CA TYR A 101 -14.47 18.53 11.38
C TYR A 101 -14.90 17.48 12.42
N ALA A 102 -15.62 16.46 11.95
CA ALA A 102 -15.89 15.26 12.73
C ALA A 102 -14.99 14.13 12.21
N SER A 103 -14.13 13.60 13.08
CA SER A 103 -13.30 12.46 12.74
C SER A 103 -14.17 11.26 12.35
N PRO A 104 -13.91 10.59 11.21
CA PRO A 104 -14.66 9.41 10.85
C PRO A 104 -14.47 8.31 11.92
N PRO A 105 -15.44 7.40 12.07
CA PRO A 105 -15.29 6.30 13.01
C PRO A 105 -14.07 5.45 12.68
N ALA A 106 -13.41 4.94 13.71
CA ALA A 106 -12.26 4.07 13.57
C ALA A 106 -12.59 2.87 12.65
N THR A 107 -11.67 2.55 11.75
CA THR A 107 -11.77 1.38 10.89
C THR A 107 -10.93 0.25 11.46
N ARG A 108 -10.87 -0.90 10.76
CA ARG A 108 -9.96 -1.98 11.16
C ARG A 108 -8.48 -1.58 11.02
N ASN A 109 -8.18 -0.56 10.21
CA ASN A 109 -6.82 -0.18 9.83
C ASN A 109 -6.42 1.17 10.42
N VAL A 110 -7.38 2.08 10.64
CA VAL A 110 -7.17 3.43 11.18
C VAL A 110 -7.83 3.54 12.54
N GLU A 111 -7.05 3.93 13.54
CA GLU A 111 -7.51 4.11 14.92
C GLU A 111 -8.10 5.50 15.14
N SER A 112 -7.43 6.55 14.65
CA SER A 112 -7.95 7.92 14.73
C SER A 112 -7.31 8.85 13.71
N ILE A 113 -8.02 9.93 13.38
CA ILE A 113 -7.52 11.06 12.61
C ILE A 113 -7.78 12.31 13.44
N ARG A 114 -6.70 13.01 13.81
CA ARG A 114 -6.76 14.24 14.59
C ARG A 114 -6.25 15.41 13.78
N VAL A 115 -6.90 16.55 13.94
CA VAL A 115 -6.48 17.84 13.41
C VAL A 115 -6.03 18.68 14.59
N ASP A 116 -4.82 19.20 14.53
CA ASP A 116 -4.30 20.15 15.50
C ASP A 116 -4.88 21.55 15.23
N ASP A 117 -5.50 22.16 16.25
CA ASP A 117 -6.20 23.43 16.11
C ASP A 117 -5.30 24.65 15.96
N ASP A 118 -4.03 24.53 16.36
CA ASP A 118 -3.10 25.65 16.38
C ASP A 118 -2.26 25.69 15.09
N THR A 119 -1.97 24.52 14.50
CA THR A 119 -1.09 24.34 13.34
C THR A 119 -1.79 23.78 12.10
N GLY A 120 -2.99 23.22 12.23
CA GLY A 120 -3.71 22.54 11.15
C GLY A 120 -3.11 21.20 10.73
N GLN A 121 -2.10 20.71 11.46
CA GLN A 121 -1.48 19.41 11.18
C GLN A 121 -2.46 18.28 11.40
N ILE A 122 -2.42 17.28 10.52
CA ILE A 122 -3.31 16.12 10.58
C ILE A 122 -2.49 14.89 10.95
N THR A 123 -2.76 14.31 12.12
CA THR A 123 -2.12 13.06 12.56
C THR A 123 -3.07 11.89 12.34
N VAL A 124 -2.63 10.94 11.53
CA VAL A 124 -3.31 9.66 11.30
C VAL A 124 -2.64 8.60 12.15
N ALA A 125 -3.38 8.02 13.09
CA ALA A 125 -2.94 6.87 13.88
C ALA A 125 -3.52 5.59 13.27
N PHE A 126 -2.66 4.63 12.93
CA PHE A 126 -3.04 3.34 12.38
C PHE A 126 -3.17 2.28 13.47
N SER A 127 -3.96 1.24 13.21
CA SER A 127 -4.04 0.08 14.10
C SER A 127 -2.76 -0.78 14.06
N THR A 128 -2.67 -1.73 15.00
CA THR A 128 -1.61 -2.77 15.04
C THR A 128 -1.55 -3.69 13.82
N ARG A 129 -2.55 -3.63 12.92
CA ARG A 129 -2.51 -4.33 11.63
C ARG A 129 -1.55 -3.67 10.64
N VAL A 130 -1.21 -2.40 10.82
CA VAL A 130 -0.28 -1.67 9.94
C VAL A 130 1.12 -1.72 10.52
N ALA A 131 1.27 -1.30 11.77
CA ALA A 131 2.54 -1.28 12.48
C ALA A 131 2.31 -1.43 13.99
N PRO A 132 3.32 -1.86 14.77
CA PRO A 132 3.22 -1.94 16.24
C PRO A 132 2.76 -0.63 16.89
N ALA A 133 2.16 -0.73 18.07
CA ALA A 133 1.77 0.44 18.85
C ALA A 133 3.01 1.30 19.16
N GLY A 134 2.90 2.62 18.95
CA GLY A 134 4.02 3.56 19.10
C GLY A 134 4.90 3.70 17.85
N SER A 135 4.65 2.92 16.80
CA SER A 135 5.29 3.07 15.47
C SER A 135 4.25 3.17 14.36
N ASN A 136 3.12 3.82 14.63
CA ASN A 136 1.89 3.74 13.84
C ASN A 136 1.29 5.11 13.49
N THR A 137 2.06 6.20 13.58
CA THR A 137 1.57 7.56 13.30
C THR A 137 2.19 8.17 12.04
N LEU A 138 1.36 8.80 11.23
CA LEU A 138 1.72 9.57 10.04
C LEU A 138 1.17 11.00 10.18
N THR A 139 1.95 12.01 9.84
CA THR A 139 1.54 13.42 10.00
C THR A 139 1.52 14.13 8.66
N LEU A 140 0.44 14.85 8.38
CA LEU A 140 0.28 15.72 7.22
C LEU A 140 0.40 17.15 7.69
N VAL A 141 1.37 17.88 7.15
CA VAL A 141 1.68 19.25 7.55
C VAL A 141 1.22 20.19 6.45
N PRO A 142 0.23 21.07 6.71
CA PRO A 142 -0.11 22.13 5.78
C PRO A 142 0.92 23.26 5.87
N SER A 143 1.08 23.96 4.76
CA SER A 143 1.89 25.17 4.69
C SER A 143 1.29 26.13 3.68
N VAL A 144 1.54 27.42 3.86
CA VAL A 144 1.19 28.47 2.90
C VAL A 144 2.46 29.18 2.45
N PRO A 145 2.46 29.83 1.29
CA PRO A 145 3.57 30.70 0.92
C PRO A 145 3.75 31.84 1.93
N ASP A 146 4.99 32.30 2.11
CA ASP A 146 5.33 33.48 2.91
C ASP A 146 4.70 34.78 2.38
N ASN A 147 4.49 34.86 1.07
CA ASN A 147 3.86 35.99 0.40
C ASN A 147 3.11 35.52 -0.87
N VAL A 148 2.09 36.27 -1.29
CA VAL A 148 1.30 35.93 -2.50
C VAL A 148 1.96 36.35 -3.80
N ASP A 149 2.82 37.36 -3.76
CA ASP A 149 3.43 38.01 -4.92
C ASP A 149 4.91 37.62 -5.05
N GLY A 150 5.17 36.40 -5.50
CA GLY A 150 6.53 35.86 -5.64
C GLY A 150 7.00 35.16 -4.36
N PRO A 151 6.41 33.99 -4.04
CA PRO A 151 6.71 33.30 -2.79
C PRO A 151 8.18 32.87 -2.76
N THR A 152 8.82 33.01 -1.60
CA THR A 152 10.24 32.69 -1.37
C THR A 152 10.45 31.59 -0.32
N ALA A 153 9.43 31.29 0.46
CA ALA A 153 9.45 30.26 1.47
C ALA A 153 8.04 29.67 1.68
N ARG A 154 7.97 28.61 2.48
CA ARG A 154 6.71 28.06 2.99
C ARG A 154 6.71 28.22 4.50
N ILE A 155 5.60 28.70 5.03
CA ILE A 155 5.42 28.94 6.46
C ILE A 155 4.32 28.03 7.01
N ALA A 156 4.44 27.71 8.30
CA ALA A 156 3.40 26.98 9.02
C ALA A 156 2.16 27.83 9.17
N LEU A 157 1.00 27.16 9.20
CA LEU A 157 -0.24 27.80 9.54
C LEU A 157 -0.22 28.24 11.00
N SER A 158 -0.91 29.34 11.28
CA SER A 158 -1.10 29.84 12.64
C SER A 158 -2.56 30.15 12.90
N LYS A 159 -3.06 29.73 14.04
CA LYS A 159 -4.45 29.99 14.45
C LYS A 159 -4.78 31.49 14.53
N GLY A 160 -6.05 31.80 14.29
CA GLY A 160 -6.63 33.12 14.56
C GLY A 160 -6.40 34.14 13.44
N GLY A 161 -5.93 33.69 12.28
CA GLY A 161 -5.77 34.52 11.09
C GLY A 161 -6.18 33.78 9.82
N VAL A 162 -6.65 34.54 8.82
CA VAL A 162 -6.85 34.03 7.47
C VAL A 162 -5.48 33.72 6.86
N GLN A 163 -5.32 32.51 6.33
CA GLN A 163 -4.08 32.08 5.69
C GLN A 163 -4.10 32.51 4.21
N ALA A 164 -3.14 33.33 3.80
CA ALA A 164 -3.07 33.85 2.44
C ALA A 164 -2.42 32.83 1.47
N GLY A 165 -2.99 32.69 0.27
CA GLY A 165 -2.48 31.81 -0.78
C GLY A 165 -3.01 30.37 -0.69
N ALA A 166 -2.48 29.50 -1.56
CA ALA A 166 -2.90 28.10 -1.64
C ALA A 166 -2.14 27.23 -0.63
N LEU A 167 -2.87 26.38 0.10
CA LEU A 167 -2.26 25.41 1.00
C LEU A 167 -1.49 24.35 0.21
N THR A 168 -0.23 24.15 0.59
CA THR A 168 0.59 23.02 0.15
C THR A 168 0.70 22.01 1.28
N TRP A 169 0.37 20.75 0.99
CA TRP A 169 0.43 19.66 1.95
C TRP A 169 1.70 18.86 1.78
N GLU A 170 2.37 18.58 2.88
CA GLU A 170 3.47 17.63 2.92
C GLU A 170 3.17 16.49 3.90
N CYS A 171 3.62 15.29 3.54
CA CYS A 171 3.47 14.11 4.37
C CYS A 171 4.81 13.78 5.05
N PHE A 172 4.72 13.37 6.31
CA PHE A 172 5.86 12.93 7.12
C PHE A 172 5.58 11.57 7.75
N ALA A 173 6.52 10.65 7.53
CA ALA A 173 6.62 9.37 8.21
C ALA A 173 7.89 9.32 9.07
N GLY A 174 8.01 8.26 9.88
CA GLY A 174 9.18 8.01 10.73
C GLY A 174 10.48 8.05 9.93
N GLY A 175 11.42 8.84 10.44
CA GLY A 175 12.73 9.06 9.82
C GLY A 175 12.81 10.24 8.84
N LYS A 176 11.67 10.84 8.43
CA LYS A 176 11.68 12.09 7.64
C LYS A 176 11.78 13.30 8.58
N ALA A 177 12.96 13.93 8.61
CA ALA A 177 13.23 15.06 9.51
C ALA A 177 13.11 16.44 8.86
N ALA A 178 12.99 16.51 7.53
CA ALA A 178 12.93 17.77 6.79
C ALA A 178 11.95 17.70 5.62
N SER A 179 11.45 18.87 5.21
CA SER A 179 10.62 19.02 4.01
C SER A 179 11.41 18.68 2.75
N SER A 180 10.77 17.97 1.82
CA SER A 180 11.25 17.67 0.47
C SER A 180 10.47 18.39 -0.63
N LEU A 181 9.59 19.32 -0.25
CA LEU A 181 8.86 20.15 -1.22
C LEU A 181 9.84 20.93 -2.14
N PRO A 182 9.54 21.02 -3.45
CA PRO A 182 10.33 21.82 -4.40
C PRO A 182 10.17 23.32 -4.09
N ALA A 183 10.82 24.22 -4.85
CA ALA A 183 10.68 25.69 -4.70
C ALA A 183 9.21 26.14 -4.43
N PRO A 184 8.97 27.19 -3.61
CA PRO A 184 9.90 28.28 -3.29
C PRO A 184 10.84 28.06 -2.09
N GLY A 185 10.59 27.08 -1.22
CA GLY A 185 11.49 26.77 -0.10
C GLY A 185 10.95 25.65 0.79
N ALA A 186 11.79 25.07 1.64
CA ALA A 186 11.37 23.99 2.54
C ALA A 186 10.16 24.40 3.41
N GLY A 187 9.21 23.49 3.58
CA GLY A 187 8.07 23.64 4.47
C GLY A 187 8.42 23.41 5.95
N PRO A 188 7.47 23.75 6.84
CA PRO A 188 7.59 23.48 8.27
C PRO A 188 7.66 21.98 8.57
N ALA A 189 8.39 21.62 9.62
CA ALA A 189 8.40 20.28 10.17
C ALA A 189 7.14 20.02 11.03
N PRO A 190 6.73 18.76 11.20
CA PRO A 190 5.63 18.42 12.11
C PRO A 190 5.98 18.78 13.56
N ALA A 191 4.98 19.12 14.36
CA ALA A 191 5.16 19.46 15.78
C ALA A 191 5.61 18.22 16.58
N ASP A 192 4.99 17.08 16.30
CA ASP A 192 5.37 15.77 16.83
C ASP A 192 5.97 14.90 15.72
N ALA A 193 7.07 14.22 16.04
CA ALA A 193 7.72 13.32 15.10
C ALA A 193 6.80 12.12 14.79
N PRO A 194 6.41 11.90 13.51
CA PRO A 194 5.65 10.72 13.13
C PRO A 194 6.51 9.46 13.32
N THR A 195 5.84 8.35 13.63
CA THR A 195 6.51 7.11 14.07
C THR A 195 6.35 5.95 13.08
N LEU A 196 5.51 6.10 12.06
CA LEU A 196 5.29 5.07 11.05
C LEU A 196 6.59 4.76 10.29
N PRO A 197 7.05 3.51 10.24
CA PRO A 197 8.26 3.13 9.49
C PRO A 197 8.22 3.59 8.03
N SER A 198 9.32 4.17 7.55
CA SER A 198 9.45 4.71 6.18
C SER A 198 9.28 3.65 5.08
N ASN A 199 9.52 2.37 5.37
CA ASN A 199 9.24 1.27 4.45
C ASN A 199 7.74 1.03 4.29
N LEU A 200 6.88 1.42 5.23
CA LEU A 200 5.42 1.26 5.15
C LEU A 200 4.71 2.51 4.63
N ALA A 201 5.38 3.65 4.68
CA ALA A 201 4.84 4.91 4.19
C ALA A 201 4.92 5.02 2.66
N PRO A 202 3.97 5.74 2.03
CA PRO A 202 4.07 6.13 0.62
C PRO A 202 5.35 6.94 0.32
N PRO A 203 5.84 6.92 -0.93
CA PRO A 203 7.05 7.65 -1.32
C PRO A 203 7.06 9.12 -0.89
N GLU A 204 5.96 9.83 -1.05
CA GLU A 204 5.80 11.25 -0.72
C GLU A 204 5.96 11.54 0.79
N CYS A 205 5.80 10.53 1.64
CA CYS A 205 5.89 10.67 3.10
C CYS A 205 7.28 10.37 3.66
N ARG A 206 8.16 9.74 2.86
CA ARG A 206 9.48 9.26 3.30
C ARG A 206 10.66 9.96 2.63
N SER A 207 10.44 10.57 1.47
CA SER A 207 11.44 11.39 0.77
C SER A 207 11.35 12.84 1.20
#